data_AF-A0A0H2XA88-F1
#
_entry.id   AF-A0A0H2XA88-F1
#
_cell.length_a   1.000
_cell.length_b   1.000
_cell.length_c   1.000
_cell.angle_alpha   90.00
_cell.angle_beta   90.00
_cell.angle_gamma   90.00
#
_symmetry.space_group_name_H-M   'P 1'
#
loop_
_entity.id
_entity.type
_entity.pdbx_description
1 polymer ?
#
loop_
_entity_poly.entity_id
_entity_poly.type
_entity_poly.pdbx_seq_one_letter_code
_entity_poly.pdbx_strand_id
1 'polypeptide(L)'
;MQVPSGAADLPEQMGTKAKFWFDDSRRLFKEGRPGTGENWAEVIAAELAALLGLPHATYSLAEYEGRRGVVTESFVPSGARLILGNELIGFAARETVSRHTRGQAHTIGRLSSLLNRPQVALPSGWVSPTSFFNAADVMSGYLLLDALIANQDRHEENWGLINSHGAIYLAPTFDHASSLGRNETDQRRIQKLDANHPDHGVLGYARRAKVPIYDGMGPLQSGEAFFAFARSCPDKGAYWLNRLHELDPSSFLALLNRIPVGWITDPARRFAAELLKVNRDRLLDEK
;
A
#
# COMPACT_ATOMS: atom_id res chain seq x y z
N MET A 1 17.26 -8.53 -9.28
CA MET A 1 17.16 -9.45 -10.42
C MET A 1 17.41 -8.69 -11.72
N GLN A 2 17.79 -9.39 -12.80
CA GLN A 2 17.95 -8.78 -14.13
C GLN A 2 16.75 -9.14 -15.01
N VAL A 3 16.08 -8.15 -15.59
CA VAL A 3 15.07 -8.38 -16.64
C VAL A 3 15.81 -8.53 -17.97
N PRO A 4 15.55 -9.59 -18.77
CA PRO A 4 16.22 -9.79 -20.06
C PRO A 4 15.96 -8.64 -21.03
N SER A 5 16.97 -8.23 -21.81
CA SER A 5 16.78 -7.21 -22.87
C SER A 5 15.77 -7.71 -23.90
N GLY A 6 14.91 -6.80 -24.38
CA GLY A 6 13.84 -7.15 -25.33
C GLY A 6 12.68 -7.97 -24.74
N ALA A 7 12.61 -8.13 -23.41
CA ALA A 7 11.55 -8.92 -22.76
C ALA A 7 10.17 -8.23 -22.73
N ALA A 8 10.04 -6.97 -23.17
CA ALA A 8 8.78 -6.26 -23.09
C ALA A 8 7.74 -6.85 -24.06
N ASP A 9 6.71 -7.51 -23.53
CA ASP A 9 5.62 -8.11 -24.30
C ASP A 9 4.52 -7.08 -24.57
N LEU A 10 4.05 -6.40 -23.52
CA LEU A 10 2.87 -5.54 -23.57
C LEU A 10 3.08 -4.27 -22.73
N PRO A 11 2.88 -3.06 -23.29
CA PRO A 11 2.93 -1.83 -22.51
C PRO A 11 1.74 -1.77 -21.55
N GLU A 12 1.98 -1.32 -20.33
CA GLU A 12 0.96 -1.21 -19.30
C GLU A 12 0.62 0.28 -19.07
N GLN A 13 -0.62 0.66 -19.40
CA GLN A 13 -1.02 2.06 -19.57
C GLN A 13 -1.56 2.75 -18.30
N MET A 14 -1.81 2.01 -17.21
CA MET A 14 -2.35 2.63 -15.99
C MET A 14 -1.30 3.39 -15.20
N GLY A 15 -1.66 4.46 -14.49
CA GLY A 15 -0.68 5.24 -13.72
C GLY A 15 0.34 6.00 -14.60
N THR A 16 1.36 6.60 -13.96
CA THR A 16 2.24 7.60 -14.61
C THR A 16 3.66 7.12 -14.90
N LYS A 17 4.01 5.90 -14.48
CA LYS A 17 5.38 5.36 -14.61
C LYS A 17 5.49 4.49 -15.86
N ALA A 18 6.69 4.42 -16.42
CA ALA A 18 6.98 3.43 -17.46
C ALA A 18 6.91 2.02 -16.86
N LYS A 19 6.06 1.18 -17.45
CA LYS A 19 5.90 -0.21 -17.06
C LYS A 19 5.45 -1.07 -18.23
N PHE A 20 5.87 -2.32 -18.19
CA PHE A 20 5.56 -3.29 -19.22
C PHE A 20 5.45 -4.68 -18.61
N TRP A 21 4.53 -5.45 -19.17
CA TRP A 21 4.38 -6.86 -18.90
C TRP A 21 5.41 -7.65 -19.72
N PHE A 22 5.92 -8.73 -19.13
CA PHE A 22 6.84 -9.69 -19.73
C PHE A 22 6.55 -11.11 -19.22
N ASP A 23 7.20 -12.12 -19.81
CA ASP A 23 7.06 -13.53 -19.43
C ASP A 23 5.60 -14.01 -19.60
N ASP A 24 5.08 -13.86 -20.83
CA ASP A 24 3.67 -14.11 -21.20
C ASP A 24 2.68 -13.31 -20.34
N SER A 25 3.03 -12.05 -20.05
CA SER A 25 2.26 -11.16 -19.17
C SER A 25 2.03 -11.68 -17.75
N ARG A 26 2.90 -12.58 -17.27
CA ARG A 26 2.86 -13.05 -15.87
C ARG A 26 3.61 -12.13 -14.93
N ARG A 27 4.48 -11.26 -15.44
CA ARG A 27 5.30 -10.35 -14.64
C ARG A 27 5.24 -8.94 -15.18
N LEU A 28 5.22 -7.97 -14.27
CA LEU A 28 5.22 -6.54 -14.58
C LEU A 28 6.52 -5.92 -14.07
N PHE A 29 7.29 -5.32 -14.96
CA PHE A 29 8.37 -4.42 -14.57
C PHE A 29 7.81 -3.00 -14.40
N LYS A 30 8.07 -2.38 -13.25
CA LYS A 30 7.72 -0.98 -12.95
C LYS A 30 9.01 -0.18 -12.76
N GLU A 31 9.30 0.74 -13.66
CA GLU A 31 10.45 1.63 -13.53
C GLU A 31 10.23 2.61 -12.38
N GLY A 32 11.21 2.72 -11.48
CA GLY A 32 11.18 3.69 -10.38
C GLY A 32 11.71 5.04 -10.83
N ARG A 33 11.16 6.13 -10.26
CA ARG A 33 11.65 7.47 -10.58
C ARG A 33 13.09 7.66 -10.07
N PRO A 34 14.04 8.11 -10.92
CA PRO A 34 15.41 8.39 -10.49
C PRO A 34 15.46 9.35 -9.30
N GLY A 35 16.41 9.13 -8.38
CA GLY A 35 16.60 9.97 -7.20
C GLY A 35 15.52 9.81 -6.11
N THR A 36 14.55 8.91 -6.28
CA THR A 36 13.53 8.61 -5.27
C THR A 36 13.73 7.24 -4.63
N GLY A 37 13.04 7.02 -3.52
CA GLY A 37 13.01 5.73 -2.83
C GLY A 37 11.88 4.78 -3.26
N GLU A 38 11.19 5.04 -4.38
CA GLU A 38 10.00 4.28 -4.80
C GLU A 38 10.24 2.76 -4.85
N ASN A 39 11.40 2.33 -5.35
CA ASN A 39 11.70 0.90 -5.54
C ASN A 39 11.85 0.15 -4.21
N TRP A 40 12.67 0.66 -3.28
CA TRP A 40 12.85 -0.01 -1.99
C TRP A 40 11.63 0.15 -1.10
N ALA A 41 10.88 1.26 -1.22
CA ALA A 41 9.66 1.45 -0.45
C ALA A 41 8.59 0.42 -0.81
N GLU A 42 8.42 0.10 -2.09
CA GLU A 42 7.49 -0.93 -2.56
C GLU A 42 7.85 -2.32 -2.00
N VAL A 43 9.14 -2.70 -2.05
CA VAL A 43 9.61 -3.99 -1.53
C VAL A 43 9.42 -4.10 -0.02
N ILE A 44 9.80 -3.06 0.73
CA ILE A 44 9.64 -3.07 2.20
C ILE A 44 8.17 -3.06 2.61
N ALA A 45 7.30 -2.34 1.89
CA ALA A 45 5.87 -2.36 2.15
C ALA A 45 5.28 -3.77 1.96
N ALA A 46 5.71 -4.50 0.93
CA ALA A 46 5.30 -5.89 0.71
C ALA A 46 5.84 -6.83 1.80
N GLU A 47 7.08 -6.68 2.24
CA GLU A 47 7.62 -7.47 3.36
C GLU A 47 6.87 -7.18 4.68
N LEU A 48 6.50 -5.92 4.95
CA LEU A 48 5.69 -5.56 6.12
C LEU A 48 4.27 -6.13 6.02
N ALA A 49 3.66 -6.13 4.83
CA ALA A 49 2.38 -6.78 4.60
C ALA A 49 2.45 -8.29 4.90
N ALA A 50 3.53 -8.96 4.48
CA ALA A 50 3.79 -10.37 4.80
C ALA A 50 3.90 -10.60 6.32
N LEU A 51 4.66 -9.75 7.03
CA LEU A 51 4.82 -9.85 8.49
C LEU A 51 3.49 -9.67 9.24
N LEU A 52 2.61 -8.79 8.76
CA LEU A 52 1.27 -8.61 9.30
C LEU A 52 0.33 -9.80 9.00
N GLY A 53 0.65 -10.60 7.98
CA GLY A 53 -0.19 -11.71 7.48
C GLY A 53 -1.23 -11.27 6.45
N LEU A 54 -1.02 -10.13 5.80
CA LEU A 54 -1.92 -9.59 4.78
C LEU A 54 -1.72 -10.30 3.44
N PRO A 55 -2.77 -10.49 2.64
CA PRO A 55 -2.61 -10.85 1.24
C PRO A 55 -2.05 -9.65 0.48
N HIS A 56 -0.91 -9.84 -0.19
CA HIS A 56 -0.20 -8.77 -0.89
C HIS A 56 0.40 -9.24 -2.21
N ALA A 57 0.60 -8.31 -3.14
CA ALA A 57 1.44 -8.53 -4.31
C ALA A 57 2.92 -8.63 -3.89
N THR A 58 3.70 -9.47 -4.55
CA THR A 58 5.13 -9.64 -4.27
C THR A 58 5.94 -8.68 -5.13
N TYR A 59 7.02 -8.13 -4.57
CA TYR A 59 7.91 -7.22 -5.30
C TYR A 59 9.37 -7.60 -5.09
N SER A 60 10.17 -7.49 -6.15
CA SER A 60 11.61 -7.70 -6.13
C SER A 60 12.31 -6.58 -6.86
N LEU A 61 13.43 -6.09 -6.32
CA LEU A 61 14.27 -5.09 -6.98
C LEU A 61 14.81 -5.65 -8.29
N ALA A 62 14.72 -4.85 -9.36
CA ALA A 62 15.06 -5.30 -10.70
C ALA A 62 15.77 -4.21 -11.51
N GLU A 63 16.69 -4.64 -12.37
CA GLU A 63 17.32 -3.77 -13.37
C GLU A 63 16.93 -4.23 -14.78
N TYR A 64 16.65 -3.27 -15.66
CA TYR A 64 16.31 -3.49 -17.06
C TYR A 64 17.04 -2.45 -17.91
N GLU A 65 18.01 -2.88 -18.72
CA GLU A 65 18.76 -2.01 -19.64
C GLU A 65 19.32 -0.75 -18.95
N GLY A 66 19.92 -0.92 -17.78
CA GLY A 66 20.48 0.17 -16.96
C GLY A 66 19.45 0.98 -16.15
N ARG A 67 18.16 0.69 -16.29
CA ARG A 67 17.08 1.35 -15.54
C ARG A 67 16.68 0.52 -14.33
N ARG A 68 16.43 1.18 -13.21
CA ARG A 68 16.11 0.55 -11.93
C ARG A 68 14.61 0.60 -11.64
N GLY A 69 14.07 -0.53 -11.24
CA GLY A 69 12.66 -0.69 -10.94
C GLY A 69 12.39 -1.82 -9.96
N VAL A 70 11.15 -2.28 -10.00
CA VAL A 70 10.70 -3.50 -9.34
C VAL A 70 10.00 -4.42 -10.34
N VAL A 71 10.07 -5.71 -10.09
CA VAL A 71 9.25 -6.72 -10.75
C VAL A 71 8.21 -7.21 -9.76
N THR A 72 6.97 -7.39 -10.24
CA THR A 72 5.89 -8.05 -9.51
C THR A 72 5.27 -9.14 -10.38
N GLU A 73 4.83 -10.23 -9.75
CA GLU A 73 4.07 -11.27 -10.42
C GLU A 73 2.60 -10.88 -10.49
N SER A 74 1.92 -11.24 -11.57
CA SER A 74 0.48 -11.01 -11.69
C SER A 74 -0.25 -11.81 -10.62
N PHE A 75 -0.94 -11.11 -9.73
CA PHE A 75 -1.88 -11.71 -8.80
C PHE A 75 -3.26 -11.95 -9.44
N VAL A 76 -3.45 -11.58 -10.70
CA VAL A 76 -4.68 -11.80 -11.46
C VAL A 76 -4.57 -13.14 -12.19
N PRO A 77 -5.39 -14.14 -11.86
CA PRO A 77 -5.34 -15.44 -12.53
C PRO A 77 -5.65 -15.34 -14.03
N SER A 78 -5.17 -16.31 -14.80
CA SER A 78 -5.50 -16.42 -16.23
C SER A 78 -7.02 -16.47 -16.43
N GLY A 79 -7.51 -15.68 -17.39
CA GLY A 79 -8.95 -15.53 -17.68
C GLY A 79 -9.73 -14.68 -16.67
N ALA A 80 -9.10 -14.17 -15.62
CA ALA A 80 -9.71 -13.25 -14.66
C ALA A 80 -9.46 -11.78 -15.04
N ARG A 81 -10.23 -10.87 -14.44
CA ARG A 81 -10.10 -9.42 -14.63
C ARG A 81 -9.98 -8.70 -13.29
N LEU A 82 -9.00 -7.81 -13.18
CA LEU A 82 -8.94 -6.81 -12.11
C LEU A 82 -9.90 -5.66 -12.43
N ILE A 83 -10.80 -5.37 -11.49
CA ILE A 83 -11.76 -4.27 -11.53
C ILE A 83 -11.33 -3.28 -10.45
N LEU A 84 -10.89 -2.10 -10.86
CA LEU A 84 -10.32 -1.10 -9.95
C LEU A 84 -11.42 -0.34 -9.18
N GLY A 85 -11.07 0.22 -8.03
CA GLY A 85 -11.97 1.01 -7.19
C GLY A 85 -12.63 2.19 -7.92
N ASN A 86 -11.94 2.82 -8.88
CA ASN A 86 -12.47 3.92 -9.70
C ASN A 86 -13.70 3.48 -10.55
N GLU A 87 -13.71 2.23 -11.04
CA GLU A 87 -14.84 1.62 -11.74
C GLU A 87 -15.98 1.31 -10.77
N LEU A 88 -15.65 0.77 -9.60
CA LEU A 88 -16.62 0.31 -8.60
C LEU A 88 -17.38 1.47 -7.93
N ILE A 89 -16.66 2.53 -7.54
CA ILE A 89 -17.22 3.73 -6.92
C ILE A 89 -18.05 4.52 -7.93
N GLY A 90 -17.58 4.61 -9.18
CA GLY A 90 -18.32 5.26 -10.26
C GLY A 90 -19.67 4.59 -10.54
N PHE A 91 -19.72 3.25 -10.49
CA PHE A 91 -20.96 2.50 -10.74
C PHE A 91 -21.96 2.58 -9.57
N ALA A 92 -21.47 2.54 -8.33
CA ALA A 92 -22.32 2.58 -7.14
C ALA A 92 -23.04 3.92 -6.93
N ALA A 93 -22.50 5.02 -7.48
CA ALA A 93 -23.05 6.35 -7.29
C ALA A 93 -24.35 6.61 -8.07
N ARG A 94 -24.69 5.84 -9.13
CA ARG A 94 -25.79 6.12 -10.10
C ARG A 94 -25.82 7.55 -10.66
N GLU A 95 -24.83 8.36 -10.35
CA GLU A 95 -24.62 9.72 -10.80
C GLU A 95 -23.47 9.72 -11.80
N THR A 96 -23.54 10.58 -12.82
CA THR A 96 -22.39 10.98 -13.63
C THR A 96 -21.42 11.77 -12.75
N VAL A 97 -20.72 11.08 -11.85
CA VAL A 97 -19.62 11.67 -11.08
C VAL A 97 -18.56 12.08 -12.10
N SER A 98 -18.41 13.40 -12.28
CA SER A 98 -17.41 13.95 -13.19
C SER A 98 -16.02 13.40 -12.85
N ARG A 99 -15.12 13.31 -13.83
CA ARG A 99 -13.71 12.91 -13.59
C ARG A 99 -13.06 13.73 -12.47
N HIS A 100 -13.51 14.97 -12.24
CA HIS A 100 -12.99 15.88 -11.23
C HIS A 100 -13.51 15.63 -9.81
N THR A 101 -14.66 14.94 -9.65
CA THR A 101 -15.26 14.64 -8.33
C THR A 101 -15.19 13.16 -7.94
N ARG A 102 -14.67 12.30 -8.82
CA ARG A 102 -14.57 10.85 -8.59
C ARG A 102 -13.61 10.48 -7.46
N GLY A 103 -12.51 11.21 -7.28
CA GLY A 103 -11.62 11.05 -6.12
C GLY A 103 -12.32 11.36 -4.79
N GLN A 104 -13.16 12.40 -4.76
CA GLN A 104 -13.95 12.74 -3.56
C GLN A 104 -15.04 11.71 -3.24
N ALA A 105 -15.39 10.86 -4.22
CA ALA A 105 -16.30 9.75 -4.01
C ALA A 105 -15.66 8.56 -3.32
N HIS A 106 -14.33 8.52 -3.19
CA HIS A 106 -13.56 7.52 -2.47
C HIS A 106 -13.64 7.78 -0.95
N THR A 107 -14.74 7.35 -0.33
CA THR A 107 -15.00 7.57 1.11
C THR A 107 -15.01 6.27 1.90
N ILE A 108 -14.72 6.36 3.20
CA ILE A 108 -14.77 5.21 4.14
C ILE A 108 -16.12 4.50 4.07
N GLY A 109 -17.23 5.25 4.08
CA GLY A 109 -18.57 4.68 4.06
C GLY A 109 -18.86 3.89 2.78
N ARG A 110 -18.42 4.39 1.62
CA ARG A 110 -18.62 3.69 0.33
C ARG A 110 -17.73 2.45 0.22
N LEU A 111 -16.48 2.54 0.65
CA LEU A 111 -15.57 1.40 0.70
C LEU A 111 -16.12 0.30 1.61
N SER A 112 -16.47 0.64 2.86
CA SER A 112 -17.01 -0.30 3.83
C SER A 112 -18.32 -0.92 3.34
N SER A 113 -19.24 -0.12 2.77
CA SER A 113 -20.51 -0.63 2.24
C SER A 113 -20.33 -1.58 1.04
N LEU A 114 -19.33 -1.34 0.19
CA LEU A 114 -19.04 -2.21 -0.94
C LEU A 114 -18.42 -3.53 -0.49
N LEU A 115 -17.43 -3.48 0.41
CA LEU A 115 -16.64 -4.63 0.81
C LEU A 115 -17.32 -5.52 1.86
N ASN A 116 -18.37 -5.01 2.52
CA ASN A 116 -19.26 -5.80 3.36
C ASN A 116 -20.32 -6.60 2.58
N ARG A 117 -20.40 -6.44 1.25
CA ARG A 117 -21.38 -7.19 0.44
C ARG A 117 -21.03 -8.68 0.45
N PRO A 118 -22.00 -9.58 0.72
CA PRO A 118 -21.75 -11.03 0.74
C PRO A 118 -21.20 -11.61 -0.57
N GLN A 119 -21.40 -10.92 -1.70
CA GLN A 119 -20.90 -11.33 -3.01
C GLN A 119 -19.39 -11.05 -3.17
N VAL A 120 -18.78 -10.24 -2.31
CA VAL A 120 -17.35 -9.92 -2.34
C VAL A 120 -16.64 -10.82 -1.34
N ALA A 121 -16.01 -11.87 -1.86
CA ALA A 121 -15.27 -12.84 -1.06
C ALA A 121 -13.91 -12.30 -0.61
N LEU A 122 -13.31 -13.03 0.34
CA LEU A 122 -11.92 -12.83 0.76
C LEU A 122 -10.95 -13.08 -0.41
N PRO A 123 -9.74 -12.51 -0.37
CA PRO A 123 -8.75 -12.72 -1.43
C PRO A 123 -8.49 -14.20 -1.73
N SER A 124 -8.52 -14.56 -3.01
CA SER A 124 -8.32 -15.93 -3.47
C SER A 124 -6.96 -16.46 -3.05
N GLY A 125 -6.93 -17.69 -2.51
CA GLY A 125 -5.70 -18.35 -2.07
C GLY A 125 -5.09 -17.81 -0.77
N TRP A 126 -5.68 -16.78 -0.16
CA TRP A 126 -5.23 -16.29 1.15
C TRP A 126 -5.76 -17.19 2.27
N VAL A 127 -4.87 -17.64 3.14
CA VAL A 127 -5.23 -18.41 4.34
C VAL A 127 -5.70 -17.43 5.41
N SER A 128 -7.00 -17.16 5.43
CA SER A 128 -7.59 -16.21 6.37
C SER A 128 -7.63 -16.76 7.80
N PRO A 129 -7.46 -15.92 8.83
CA PRO A 129 -7.80 -16.29 10.19
C PRO A 129 -9.28 -16.71 10.28
N THR A 130 -9.61 -17.67 11.13
CA THR A 130 -10.96 -18.27 11.23
C THR A 130 -12.09 -17.28 11.52
N SER A 131 -11.77 -16.10 12.02
CA SER A 131 -12.75 -15.08 12.36
C SER A 131 -13.05 -14.10 11.22
N PHE A 132 -12.42 -14.20 10.05
CA PHE A 132 -12.63 -13.28 8.92
C PHE A 132 -13.77 -13.76 8.04
N PHE A 133 -14.73 -12.88 7.77
CA PHE A 133 -15.97 -13.24 7.08
C PHE A 133 -16.22 -12.46 5.79
N ASN A 134 -15.63 -11.28 5.63
CA ASN A 134 -15.88 -10.41 4.48
C ASN A 134 -14.62 -9.63 4.07
N ALA A 135 -14.67 -9.00 2.89
CA ALA A 135 -13.55 -8.23 2.35
C ALA A 135 -13.25 -6.93 3.13
N ALA A 136 -14.22 -6.36 3.85
CA ALA A 136 -13.98 -5.19 4.69
C ALA A 136 -13.03 -5.53 5.84
N ASP A 137 -13.16 -6.71 6.44
CA ASP A 137 -12.25 -7.20 7.48
C ASP A 137 -10.78 -7.15 7.02
N VAL A 138 -10.52 -7.50 5.76
CA VAL A 138 -9.17 -7.48 5.16
C VAL A 138 -8.73 -6.06 4.81
N MET A 139 -9.62 -5.25 4.24
CA MET A 139 -9.34 -3.84 3.92
C MET A 139 -8.96 -3.02 5.15
N SER A 140 -9.54 -3.32 6.33
CA SER A 140 -9.09 -2.70 7.58
C SER A 140 -7.58 -2.92 7.82
N GLY A 141 -7.07 -4.11 7.49
CA GLY A 141 -5.64 -4.41 7.56
C GLY A 141 -4.80 -3.70 6.50
N TYR A 142 -5.35 -3.49 5.30
CA TYR A 142 -4.68 -2.68 4.26
C TYR A 142 -4.53 -1.22 4.71
N LEU A 143 -5.55 -0.65 5.35
CA LEU A 143 -5.50 0.71 5.87
C LEU A 143 -4.57 0.82 7.10
N LEU A 144 -4.50 -0.22 7.93
CA LEU A 144 -3.48 -0.30 8.99
C LEU A 144 -2.07 -0.26 8.38
N LEU A 145 -1.82 -1.05 7.34
CA LEU A 145 -0.54 -1.04 6.63
C LEU A 145 -0.23 0.35 6.09
N ASP A 146 -1.20 1.00 5.44
CA ASP A 146 -1.03 2.38 4.92
C ASP A 146 -0.65 3.37 6.02
N ALA A 147 -1.28 3.28 7.20
CA ALA A 147 -0.93 4.10 8.35
C ALA A 147 0.46 3.80 8.90
N LEU A 148 0.83 2.53 9.02
CA LEU A 148 2.15 2.10 9.48
C LEU A 148 3.26 2.64 8.58
N ILE A 149 3.12 2.47 7.26
CA ILE A 149 4.15 2.86 6.28
C ILE A 149 4.05 4.31 5.83
N ALA A 150 3.08 5.08 6.35
CA ALA A 150 2.75 6.42 5.91
C ALA A 150 2.54 6.51 4.38
N ASN A 151 1.78 5.55 3.83
CA ASN A 151 1.38 5.57 2.43
C ASN A 151 0.51 6.81 2.17
N GLN A 152 0.82 7.54 1.11
CA GLN A 152 0.14 8.79 0.75
C GLN A 152 -0.73 8.69 -0.50
N ASP A 153 -0.89 7.48 -1.03
CA ASP A 153 -1.41 7.27 -2.38
C ASP A 153 -2.42 6.11 -2.45
N ARG A 154 -3.13 5.81 -1.37
CA ARG A 154 -4.29 4.91 -1.42
C ARG A 154 -5.49 5.62 -2.07
N HIS A 155 -5.40 5.86 -3.37
CA HIS A 155 -6.52 6.31 -4.20
C HIS A 155 -7.27 5.12 -4.79
N GLU A 156 -8.37 5.41 -5.47
CA GLU A 156 -9.32 4.42 -5.99
C GLU A 156 -8.75 3.47 -7.07
N GLU A 157 -7.54 3.69 -7.58
CA GLU A 157 -6.90 2.77 -8.54
C GLU A 157 -5.86 1.86 -7.88
N ASN A 158 -5.52 2.12 -6.62
CA ASN A 158 -4.55 1.32 -5.85
C ASN A 158 -5.25 0.27 -4.98
N TRP A 159 -6.48 -0.12 -5.33
CA TRP A 159 -7.16 -1.30 -4.80
C TRP A 159 -8.23 -1.74 -5.80
N GLY A 160 -8.72 -2.96 -5.66
CA GLY A 160 -9.74 -3.46 -6.56
C GLY A 160 -10.27 -4.84 -6.19
N LEU A 161 -11.17 -5.34 -7.00
CA LEU A 161 -11.73 -6.68 -6.93
C LEU A 161 -11.27 -7.48 -8.15
N ILE A 162 -11.13 -8.79 -8.00
CA ILE A 162 -10.87 -9.69 -9.11
C ILE A 162 -12.15 -10.46 -9.41
N ASN A 163 -12.56 -10.43 -10.66
CA ASN A 163 -13.61 -11.30 -11.18
C ASN A 163 -12.95 -12.46 -11.91
N SER A 164 -13.10 -13.66 -11.37
CA SER A 164 -12.63 -14.91 -11.98
C SER A 164 -13.79 -15.88 -12.09
N HIS A 165 -14.20 -16.21 -13.32
CA HIS A 165 -15.25 -17.18 -13.60
C HIS A 165 -16.57 -16.92 -12.82
N GLY A 166 -16.92 -15.65 -12.60
CA GLY A 166 -18.13 -15.24 -11.88
C GLY A 166 -17.96 -15.11 -10.36
N ALA A 167 -16.85 -15.57 -9.78
CA ALA A 167 -16.50 -15.30 -8.40
C ALA A 167 -15.80 -13.94 -8.28
N ILE A 168 -16.22 -13.13 -7.31
CA ILE A 168 -15.67 -11.81 -7.04
C ILE A 168 -14.99 -11.83 -5.67
N TYR A 169 -13.71 -11.47 -5.64
CA TYR A 169 -12.95 -11.37 -4.39
C TYR A 169 -12.11 -10.11 -4.34
N LEU A 170 -11.77 -9.66 -3.14
CA LEU A 170 -10.84 -8.55 -2.95
C LEU A 170 -9.45 -8.92 -3.50
N ALA A 171 -8.83 -8.02 -4.26
CA ALA A 171 -7.45 -8.21 -4.70
C ALA A 171 -6.47 -8.17 -3.51
N PRO A 172 -5.34 -8.89 -3.56
CA PRO A 172 -4.22 -8.64 -2.65
C PRO A 172 -3.83 -7.16 -2.66
N THR A 173 -3.28 -6.62 -1.57
CA THR A 173 -2.86 -5.21 -1.58
C THR A 173 -1.65 -4.99 -2.52
N PHE A 174 -1.65 -3.86 -3.24
CA PHE A 174 -0.60 -3.51 -4.21
C PHE A 174 -0.36 -1.99 -4.28
N ASP A 175 0.73 -1.59 -4.94
CA ASP A 175 1.16 -0.21 -5.22
C ASP A 175 1.37 0.66 -3.97
N HIS A 176 2.46 0.41 -3.25
CA HIS A 176 2.84 1.12 -2.02
C HIS A 176 4.10 1.97 -2.17
N ALA A 177 4.58 2.23 -3.40
CA ALA A 177 5.79 3.02 -3.66
C ALA A 177 5.73 4.45 -3.06
N SER A 178 4.53 4.97 -2.78
CA SER A 178 4.30 6.28 -2.15
C SER A 178 4.34 6.25 -0.62
N SER A 179 5.29 5.50 -0.05
CA SER A 179 5.42 5.25 1.38
C SER A 179 6.81 5.57 1.92
N LEU A 180 6.98 5.45 3.25
CA LEU A 180 8.28 5.41 3.97
C LEU A 180 9.19 6.64 3.74
N GLY A 181 8.62 7.79 3.38
CA GLY A 181 9.40 8.99 3.08
C GLY A 181 10.31 8.87 1.86
N ARG A 182 9.87 8.08 0.86
CA ARG A 182 10.61 7.86 -0.39
C ARG A 182 11.07 9.12 -1.13
N ASN A 183 10.38 10.25 -0.96
CA ASN A 183 10.71 11.53 -1.61
C ASN A 183 11.58 12.46 -0.74
N GLU A 184 11.81 12.12 0.52
CA GLU A 184 12.68 12.94 1.37
C GLU A 184 14.13 12.85 0.88
N THR A 185 14.86 13.96 0.92
CA THR A 185 16.30 13.94 0.65
C THR A 185 17.06 13.47 1.88
N ASP A 186 18.27 12.93 1.71
CA ASP A 186 19.08 12.49 2.85
C ASP A 186 19.39 13.62 3.83
N GLN A 187 19.63 14.83 3.32
CA GLN A 187 19.79 16.02 4.16
C GLN A 187 18.54 16.25 5.04
N ARG A 188 17.34 16.12 4.46
CA ARG A 188 16.09 16.33 5.20
C ARG A 188 15.81 15.19 6.18
N ARG A 189 16.15 13.96 5.82
CA ARG A 189 16.08 12.78 6.70
C ARG A 189 16.96 12.97 7.94
N ILE A 190 18.21 13.39 7.75
CA ILE A 190 19.15 13.68 8.85
C ILE A 190 18.61 14.80 9.73
N GLN A 191 18.17 15.93 9.14
CA GLN A 191 17.55 17.03 9.90
C GLN A 191 16.36 16.58 10.76
N LYS A 192 15.57 15.61 10.28
CA LYS A 192 14.42 15.06 11.01
C LYS A 192 14.82 14.09 12.11
N LEU A 193 15.85 13.29 11.87
CA LEU A 193 16.40 12.36 12.86
C LEU A 193 17.08 13.13 14.02
N ASP A 194 17.76 14.23 13.71
CA ASP A 194 18.50 15.05 14.68
C ASP A 194 17.64 16.18 15.28
N ALA A 195 16.34 16.22 14.99
CA ALA A 195 15.48 17.30 15.44
C ALA A 195 15.24 17.26 16.95
N ASN A 196 15.56 18.35 17.64
CA ASN A 196 15.33 18.48 19.09
C ASN A 196 13.84 18.57 19.46
N HIS A 197 13.00 19.13 18.57
CA HIS A 197 11.56 19.26 18.81
C HIS A 197 10.78 18.20 18.01
N PRO A 198 9.87 17.42 18.63
CA PRO A 198 9.17 16.32 17.97
C PRO A 198 8.41 16.70 16.68
N ASP A 199 7.80 17.90 16.65
CA ASP A 199 7.05 18.39 15.47
C ASP A 199 7.93 18.73 14.26
N HIS A 200 9.24 18.91 14.47
CA HIS A 200 10.20 19.08 13.38
C HIS A 200 10.81 17.75 12.95
N GLY A 201 10.78 16.75 13.83
CA GLY A 201 11.36 15.43 13.61
C GLY A 201 10.51 14.45 12.81
N VAL A 202 10.74 13.17 13.06
CA VAL A 202 10.03 12.05 12.41
C VAL A 202 8.55 12.02 12.83
N LEU A 203 8.23 12.34 14.09
CA LEU A 203 6.84 12.45 14.55
C LEU A 203 6.03 13.52 13.79
N GLY A 204 6.59 14.72 13.65
CA GLY A 204 5.97 15.76 12.84
C GLY A 204 5.85 15.39 11.36
N TYR A 205 6.76 14.56 10.83
CA TYR A 205 6.59 13.99 9.49
C TYR A 205 5.40 13.02 9.42
N ALA A 206 5.38 12.06 10.33
CA ALA A 206 4.37 11.00 10.44
C ALA A 206 2.94 11.55 10.53
N ARG A 207 2.73 12.63 11.29
CA ARG A 207 1.41 13.28 11.47
C ARG A 207 0.83 13.92 10.20
N ARG A 208 1.64 14.10 9.15
CA ARG A 208 1.22 14.80 7.93
C ARG A 208 0.82 13.86 6.80
N ALA A 209 1.01 12.54 6.96
CA ALA A 209 0.69 11.57 5.93
C ALA A 209 -0.83 11.46 5.74
N LYS A 210 -1.31 11.96 4.61
CA LYS A 210 -2.71 11.89 4.19
C LYS A 210 -2.89 10.86 3.10
N VAL A 211 -4.03 10.17 3.13
CA VAL A 211 -4.44 9.22 2.08
C VAL A 211 -5.59 9.84 1.27
N PRO A 212 -5.70 9.58 -0.04
CA PRO A 212 -6.80 10.03 -0.89
C PRO A 212 -8.15 9.34 -0.59
N ILE A 213 -8.53 9.24 0.69
CA ILE A 213 -9.82 8.76 1.19
C ILE A 213 -10.49 9.93 1.90
N TYR A 214 -11.73 10.23 1.53
CA TYR A 214 -12.41 11.47 1.89
C TYR A 214 -13.56 11.26 2.88
N ASP A 215 -13.83 12.28 3.69
CA ASP A 215 -14.93 12.36 4.65
C ASP A 215 -15.89 13.54 4.39
N GLY A 216 -15.71 14.24 3.27
CA GLY A 216 -16.47 15.43 2.90
C GLY A 216 -15.75 16.76 3.19
N MET A 217 -14.77 16.78 4.11
CA MET A 217 -13.99 17.98 4.46
C MET A 217 -12.59 17.99 3.82
N GLY A 218 -12.07 16.81 3.47
CA GLY A 218 -10.81 16.66 2.77
C GLY A 218 -10.30 15.22 2.79
N PRO A 219 -9.07 14.97 2.30
CA PRO A 219 -8.41 13.69 2.47
C PRO A 219 -8.02 13.50 3.94
N LEU A 220 -8.29 12.30 4.46
CA LEU A 220 -7.98 11.89 5.83
C LEU A 220 -6.49 11.69 6.05
N GLN A 221 -6.03 11.84 7.29
CA GLN A 221 -4.74 11.26 7.67
C GLN A 221 -4.82 9.73 7.57
N SER A 222 -3.70 9.08 7.29
CA SER A 222 -3.64 7.61 7.14
C SER A 222 -4.14 6.86 8.40
N GLY A 223 -3.73 7.30 9.60
CA GLY A 223 -4.23 6.76 10.87
C GLY A 223 -5.72 7.00 11.07
N GLU A 224 -6.21 8.22 10.80
CA GLU A 224 -7.64 8.56 10.86
C GLU A 224 -8.47 7.67 9.91
N ALA A 225 -7.96 7.40 8.71
CA ALA A 225 -8.61 6.51 7.75
C ALA A 225 -8.71 5.07 8.27
N PHE A 226 -7.63 4.54 8.86
CA PHE A 226 -7.66 3.23 9.51
C PHE A 226 -8.71 3.18 10.64
N PHE A 227 -8.66 4.09 11.60
CA PHE A 227 -9.59 4.09 12.73
C PHE A 227 -11.03 4.33 12.28
N ALA A 228 -11.24 5.22 11.31
CA ALA A 228 -12.56 5.45 10.75
C ALA A 228 -13.15 4.20 10.08
N PHE A 229 -12.34 3.45 9.35
CA PHE A 229 -12.76 2.19 8.74
C PHE A 229 -12.99 1.10 9.80
N ALA A 230 -12.07 0.98 10.76
CA ALA A 230 -12.11 -0.01 11.83
C ALA A 230 -13.39 0.10 12.68
N ARG A 231 -14.00 1.29 12.81
CA ARG A 231 -15.33 1.45 13.44
C ARG A 231 -16.43 0.63 12.76
N SER A 232 -16.31 0.31 11.48
CA SER A 232 -17.27 -0.55 10.76
C SER A 232 -17.00 -2.06 10.94
N CYS A 233 -15.83 -2.44 11.46
CA CYS A 233 -15.44 -3.82 11.78
C CYS A 233 -14.55 -3.87 13.04
N PRO A 234 -15.07 -3.48 14.23
CA PRO A 234 -14.23 -3.21 15.42
C PRO A 234 -13.35 -4.38 15.83
N ASP A 235 -13.88 -5.61 15.81
CA ASP A 235 -13.14 -6.82 16.15
C ASP A 235 -11.93 -7.04 15.22
N LYS A 236 -12.02 -6.61 13.96
CA LYS A 236 -10.96 -6.74 12.96
C LYS A 236 -9.95 -5.62 13.06
N GLY A 237 -10.41 -4.40 13.35
CA GLY A 237 -9.51 -3.31 13.75
C GLY A 237 -8.62 -3.73 14.93
N ALA A 238 -9.23 -4.28 15.98
CA ALA A 238 -8.50 -4.78 17.15
C ALA A 238 -7.56 -5.95 16.80
N TYR A 239 -8.00 -6.90 15.96
CA TYR A 239 -7.14 -7.97 15.47
C TYR A 239 -5.89 -7.43 14.76
N TRP A 240 -6.04 -6.47 13.85
CA TRP A 240 -4.92 -5.90 13.11
C TRP A 240 -3.98 -5.10 14.02
N LEU A 241 -4.51 -4.35 14.98
CA LEU A 241 -3.69 -3.69 16.01
C LEU A 241 -2.91 -4.70 16.86
N ASN A 242 -3.49 -5.85 17.20
CA ASN A 242 -2.77 -6.92 17.89
C ASN A 242 -1.64 -7.50 17.03
N ARG A 243 -1.89 -7.73 15.72
CA ARG A 243 -0.83 -8.15 14.78
C ARG A 243 0.30 -7.13 14.68
N LEU A 244 -0.03 -5.84 14.69
CA LEU A 244 0.96 -4.76 14.74
C LEU A 244 1.75 -4.75 16.06
N HIS A 245 1.07 -4.98 17.19
CA HIS A 245 1.68 -5.05 18.50
C HIS A 245 2.72 -6.19 18.58
N GLU A 246 2.44 -7.33 17.95
CA GLU A 246 3.36 -8.49 17.87
C GLU A 246 4.62 -8.23 17.03
N LEU A 247 4.64 -7.20 16.18
CA LEU A 247 5.85 -6.83 15.45
C LEU A 247 6.86 -6.18 16.40
N ASP A 248 8.05 -6.76 16.47
CA ASP A 248 9.17 -6.20 17.23
C ASP A 248 9.69 -4.91 16.53
N PRO A 249 9.58 -3.73 17.17
CA PRO A 249 10.06 -2.47 16.60
C PRO A 249 11.57 -2.46 16.32
N SER A 250 12.36 -3.30 17.03
CA SER A 250 13.81 -3.42 16.82
C SER A 250 14.14 -4.05 15.45
N SER A 251 13.21 -4.85 14.90
CA SER A 251 13.40 -5.56 13.64
C SER A 251 13.28 -4.67 12.39
N PHE A 252 12.67 -3.48 12.49
CA PHE A 252 12.45 -2.62 11.32
C PHE A 252 13.73 -2.17 10.63
N LEU A 253 14.77 -1.84 11.39
CA LEU A 253 16.07 -1.50 10.80
C LEU A 253 16.71 -2.73 10.15
N ALA A 254 16.58 -3.92 10.76
CA ALA A 254 17.08 -5.16 10.18
C ALA A 254 16.38 -5.50 8.86
N LEU A 255 15.07 -5.26 8.76
CA LEU A 255 14.29 -5.39 7.53
C LEU A 255 14.83 -4.47 6.44
N LEU A 256 14.97 -3.18 6.75
CA LEU A 256 15.52 -2.19 5.83
C LEU A 256 16.95 -2.52 5.42
N ASN A 257 17.77 -3.09 6.31
CA ASN A 257 19.14 -3.51 6.02
C ASN A 257 19.26 -4.65 4.99
N ARG A 258 18.18 -5.40 4.71
CA ARG A 258 18.16 -6.43 3.66
C ARG A 258 18.22 -5.85 2.25
N ILE A 259 17.79 -4.60 2.07
CA ILE A 259 17.86 -3.94 0.77
C ILE A 259 19.35 -3.79 0.37
N PRO A 260 19.75 -4.20 -0.85
CA PRO A 260 21.15 -4.17 -1.25
C PRO A 260 21.75 -2.76 -1.23
N VAL A 261 23.08 -2.70 -1.04
CA VAL A 261 23.84 -1.45 -1.16
C VAL A 261 23.59 -0.81 -2.52
N GLY A 262 23.48 0.51 -2.55
CA GLY A 262 23.22 1.27 -3.77
C GLY A 262 21.74 1.44 -4.13
N TRP A 263 20.82 0.70 -3.47
CA TRP A 263 19.37 0.89 -3.65
C TRP A 263 18.73 1.80 -2.62
N ILE A 264 19.29 1.83 -1.41
CA ILE A 264 18.85 2.70 -0.32
C ILE A 264 20.08 3.18 0.46
N THR A 265 20.06 4.45 0.87
CA THR A 265 21.13 5.10 1.62
C THR A 265 20.97 4.83 3.12
N ASP A 266 22.04 5.00 3.91
CA ASP A 266 21.97 4.84 5.37
C ASP A 266 20.96 5.81 6.03
N PRO A 267 20.94 7.12 5.70
CA PRO A 267 19.91 8.03 6.23
C PRO A 267 18.48 7.59 5.89
N ALA A 268 18.25 7.02 4.70
CA ALA A 268 16.95 6.48 4.31
C ALA A 268 16.54 5.26 5.15
N ARG A 269 17.46 4.32 5.41
CA ARG A 269 17.19 3.18 6.31
C ARG A 269 16.83 3.65 7.71
N ARG A 270 17.65 4.53 8.29
CA ARG A 270 17.42 5.04 9.65
C ARG A 270 16.11 5.82 9.77
N PHE A 271 15.83 6.70 8.80
CA PHE A 271 14.59 7.47 8.77
C PHE A 271 13.35 6.59 8.63
N ALA A 272 13.35 5.65 7.68
CA ALA A 272 12.20 4.77 7.47
C ALA A 272 11.97 3.85 8.68
N ALA A 273 13.04 3.33 9.30
CA ALA A 273 12.92 2.53 10.52
C ALA A 273 12.30 3.34 11.66
N GLU A 274 12.75 4.57 11.87
CA GLU A 274 12.19 5.46 12.90
C GLU A 274 10.74 5.83 12.60
N LEU A 275 10.40 6.09 11.34
CA LEU A 275 9.03 6.38 10.92
C LEU A 275 8.08 5.20 11.23
N LEU A 276 8.53 3.97 10.98
CA LEU A 276 7.75 2.77 11.29
C LEU A 276 7.51 2.62 12.81
N LYS A 277 8.53 2.87 13.64
CA LYS A 277 8.39 2.85 15.10
C LYS A 277 7.38 3.89 15.58
N VAL A 278 7.56 5.14 15.14
CA VAL A 278 6.69 6.26 15.50
C VAL A 278 5.25 6.00 15.08
N ASN A 279 5.00 5.51 13.86
CA ASN A 279 3.64 5.20 13.41
C ASN A 279 3.05 4.01 14.16
N ARG A 280 3.84 2.97 14.44
CA ARG A 280 3.41 1.83 15.24
C ARG A 280 2.93 2.29 16.62
N ASP A 281 3.74 3.07 17.32
CA ASP A 281 3.42 3.50 18.69
C ASP A 281 2.17 4.39 18.69
N ARG A 282 2.06 5.34 17.74
CA ARG A 282 0.85 6.15 17.57
C ARG A 282 -0.42 5.31 17.36
N LEU A 283 -0.35 4.30 16.48
CA LEU A 283 -1.49 3.43 16.20
C LEU A 283 -1.89 2.58 17.40
N LEU A 284 -0.94 2.21 18.27
CA LEU A 284 -1.21 1.41 19.47
C LEU A 284 -1.65 2.25 20.68
N ASP A 285 -1.29 3.53 20.71
CA ASP A 285 -1.65 4.49 21.75
C ASP A 285 -3.02 5.14 21.51
N GLU A 286 -3.45 5.31 20.25
CA GLU A 286 -4.76 5.88 19.86
C GLU A 286 -5.95 4.91 20.08
N LYS A 287 -6.06 4.31 21.27
CA LYS A 287 -7.17 3.43 21.67
C LYS A 287 -8.45 4.19 22.06
#